data_AF-A0A9D1PBE2-F1
#
_entry.id   AF-A0A9D1PBE2-F1
#
_cell.length_a   1.000
_cell.length_b   1.000
_cell.length_c   1.000
_cell.angle_alpha   90.00
_cell.angle_beta   90.00
_cell.angle_gamma   90.00
#
_symmetry.space_group_name_H-M   'P 1'
#
loop_
_entity.id
_entity.type
_entity.pdbx_description
1 polymer ?
#
loop_
_entity_poly.entity_id
_entity_poly.type
_entity_poly.pdbx_seq_one_letter_code
_entity_poly.pdbx_strand_id
1 'polypeptide(L)'
;MKTAKLVLGIISIVLSLFVMFQSCAAGIGDAMMGEGGTSGSAGTIVAFLIMCGGIIMIAARKNKGGAIAAMIVYALAWLIGITMHGIFTDLIVWGWMACIIAVINLISIFTQYKQPKRLPNQRRRDA
;
A
#
# COMPACT_ATOMS: atom_id res chain seq x y z
N MET A 1 16.84 4.74 -4.26
CA MET A 1 15.37 4.98 -4.14
C MET A 1 14.53 4.38 -5.27
N LYS A 2 14.91 4.50 -6.56
CA LYS A 2 14.04 4.04 -7.67
C LYS A 2 13.80 2.52 -7.68
N THR A 3 14.85 1.73 -7.48
CA THR A 3 14.75 0.26 -7.39
C THR A 3 14.00 -0.18 -6.14
N ALA A 4 14.26 0.46 -4.98
CA ALA A 4 13.56 0.16 -3.73
C ALA A 4 12.03 0.38 -3.83
N LYS A 5 11.58 1.46 -4.46
CA LYS A 5 10.14 1.69 -4.72
C LYS A 5 9.51 0.63 -5.60
N LEU A 6 10.25 0.16 -6.60
CA LEU A 6 9.78 -0.88 -7.51
C LEU A 6 9.64 -2.22 -6.78
N VAL A 7 10.66 -2.60 -6.01
CA VAL A 7 10.65 -3.84 -5.21
C VAL A 7 9.54 -3.79 -4.15
N LEU A 8 9.44 -2.69 -3.38
CA LEU A 8 8.38 -2.52 -2.38
C LEU A 8 6.99 -2.55 -3.01
N GLY A 9 6.81 -2.00 -4.21
CA GLY A 9 5.51 -1.99 -4.88
C GLY A 9 5.09 -3.37 -5.33
N ILE A 10 6.02 -4.16 -5.87
CA ILE A 10 5.77 -5.56 -6.26
C ILE A 10 5.44 -6.39 -5.02
N ILE A 11 6.19 -6.22 -3.93
CA ILE A 11 5.92 -6.90 -2.66
C ILE A 11 4.51 -6.55 -2.15
N SER A 12 4.12 -5.27 -2.17
CA SER A 12 2.77 -4.86 -1.75
C SER A 12 1.67 -5.48 -2.59
N ILE A 13 1.85 -5.61 -3.91
CA ILE A 13 0.87 -6.26 -4.79
C ILE A 13 0.75 -7.75 -4.41
N VAL A 14 1.86 -8.46 -4.25
CA VAL A 14 1.83 -9.87 -3.85
C VAL A 14 1.18 -10.04 -2.48
N LEU A 15 1.53 -9.22 -1.49
CA LEU A 15 0.93 -9.27 -0.15
C LEU A 15 -0.56 -8.98 -0.18
N SER A 16 -1.03 -8.05 -1.02
CA SER A 16 -2.46 -7.74 -1.13
C SER A 16 -3.30 -8.95 -1.56
N LEU A 17 -2.75 -9.85 -2.38
CA LEU A 17 -3.41 -11.10 -2.76
C LEU A 17 -3.55 -12.04 -1.55
N PHE A 18 -2.53 -12.13 -0.68
CA PHE A 18 -2.63 -12.89 0.56
C PHE A 18 -3.68 -12.31 1.51
N VAL A 19 -3.74 -10.98 1.66
CA VAL A 19 -4.79 -10.31 2.46
C VAL A 19 -6.16 -10.61 1.90
N MET A 20 -6.33 -10.60 0.57
CA MET A 20 -7.61 -10.88 -0.07
C MET A 20 -8.11 -12.30 0.25
N PHE A 21 -7.24 -13.31 0.18
CA PHE A 21 -7.60 -14.67 0.57
C PHE A 21 -7.94 -14.80 2.06
N GLN A 22 -7.17 -14.15 2.95
CA GLN A 22 -7.47 -14.12 4.39
C GLN A 22 -8.80 -13.43 4.67
N SER A 23 -9.10 -12.35 3.96
CA SER A 23 -10.36 -11.60 4.12
C SER A 23 -11.57 -12.37 3.61
N CYS A 24 -11.42 -13.20 2.57
CA CYS A 24 -12.46 -14.14 2.15
C CYS A 24 -12.69 -15.23 3.21
N ALA A 25 -11.64 -15.76 3.81
CA ALA A 25 -11.76 -16.74 4.90
C ALA A 25 -12.40 -16.11 6.15
N ALA A 26 -12.01 -14.89 6.52
CA ALA A 26 -12.62 -14.12 7.60
C ALA A 26 -14.09 -13.83 7.31
N GLY A 27 -14.45 -13.43 6.08
CA GLY A 27 -15.83 -13.19 5.69
C GLY A 27 -16.71 -14.44 5.73
N ILE A 28 -16.18 -15.61 5.36
CA ILE A 28 -16.89 -16.89 5.53
C ILE A 28 -17.01 -17.25 7.01
N GLY A 29 -15.96 -17.04 7.81
CA GLY A 29 -15.99 -17.26 9.26
C GLY A 29 -17.03 -16.39 9.98
N ASP A 30 -17.10 -15.11 9.63
CA ASP A 30 -18.09 -14.14 10.14
C ASP A 30 -19.51 -14.59 9.79
N ALA A 31 -19.75 -15.00 8.54
CA ALA A 31 -21.04 -15.52 8.06
C ALA A 31 -21.46 -16.82 8.77
N MET A 32 -20.51 -17.67 9.16
CA MET A 32 -20.78 -18.90 9.92
C MET A 32 -21.06 -18.64 11.40
N MET A 33 -20.46 -17.59 11.97
CA MET A 33 -20.65 -17.22 13.39
C MET A 33 -21.90 -16.35 13.61
N GLY A 34 -22.56 -15.90 12.54
CA GLY A 34 -23.81 -15.13 12.62
C GLY A 34 -23.63 -13.71 13.16
N GLU A 35 -22.39 -13.26 13.35
CA GLU A 35 -22.07 -11.88 13.69
C GLU A 35 -21.98 -11.09 12.38
N GLY A 36 -22.63 -9.93 12.33
CA GLY A 36 -22.91 -9.24 11.07
C GLY A 36 -21.66 -8.85 10.26
N GLY A 37 -21.37 -9.64 9.22
CA GLY A 37 -20.59 -9.49 7.96
C GLY A 37 -19.60 -8.33 7.72
N THR A 38 -19.20 -7.56 8.71
CA THR A 38 -18.57 -6.25 8.51
C THR A 38 -17.04 -6.36 8.45
N SER A 39 -16.48 -7.42 9.02
CA SER A 39 -15.03 -7.61 9.13
C SER A 39 -14.39 -8.10 7.82
N GLY A 40 -15.02 -9.07 7.15
CA GLY A 40 -14.53 -9.62 5.88
C GLY A 40 -14.59 -8.62 4.71
N SER A 41 -15.51 -7.67 4.76
CA SER A 41 -15.63 -6.58 3.77
C SER A 41 -14.59 -5.48 4.02
N ALA A 42 -14.25 -5.19 5.27
CA ALA A 42 -13.19 -4.24 5.61
C ALA A 42 -11.82 -4.71 5.11
N GLY A 43 -11.47 -5.98 5.29
CA GLY A 43 -10.18 -6.53 4.82
C GLY A 43 -10.05 -6.56 3.29
N THR A 44 -11.14 -6.75 2.55
CA THR A 44 -11.13 -6.69 1.08
C THR A 44 -10.91 -5.26 0.58
N ILE A 45 -11.50 -4.26 1.25
CA ILE A 45 -11.24 -2.83 0.97
C ILE A 45 -9.78 -2.49 1.25
N VAL A 46 -9.22 -2.92 2.39
CA VAL A 46 -7.81 -2.67 2.74
C VAL A 46 -6.87 -3.34 1.75
N ALA A 47 -7.14 -4.59 1.34
CA ALA A 47 -6.38 -5.29 0.32
C ALA A 47 -6.36 -4.51 -1.01
N PHE A 48 -7.52 -4.00 -1.44
CA PHE A 48 -7.63 -3.23 -2.67
C PHE A 48 -6.86 -1.91 -2.61
N LEU A 49 -6.88 -1.22 -1.46
CA LEU A 49 -6.11 0.00 -1.25
C LEU A 49 -4.60 -0.26 -1.25
N ILE A 50 -4.13 -1.32 -0.60
CA ILE A 50 -2.72 -1.73 -0.62
C ILE A 50 -2.29 -2.08 -2.06
N MET A 51 -3.14 -2.76 -2.82
CA MET A 51 -2.89 -3.08 -4.23
C MET A 51 -2.75 -1.81 -5.09
N CYS A 52 -3.73 -0.90 -5.00
CA CYS A 52 -3.71 0.38 -5.69
C CYS A 52 -2.47 1.22 -5.29
N GLY A 53 -2.14 1.28 -4.00
CA GLY A 53 -0.94 1.94 -3.49
C GLY A 53 0.34 1.34 -4.08
N GLY A 54 0.41 0.02 -4.23
CA GLY A 54 1.53 -0.69 -4.87
C GLY A 54 1.71 -0.30 -6.33
N ILE A 55 0.62 -0.30 -7.10
CA ILE A 55 0.63 0.09 -8.52
C ILE A 55 1.06 1.55 -8.68
N ILE A 56 0.48 2.46 -7.90
CA ILE A 56 0.83 3.89 -7.93
C ILE A 56 2.30 4.07 -7.56
N MET A 57 2.82 3.34 -6.57
CA MET A 57 4.23 3.41 -6.18
C MET A 57 5.19 2.96 -7.30
N ILE A 58 4.81 1.95 -8.10
CA ILE A 58 5.58 1.48 -9.25
C ILE A 58 5.49 2.47 -10.42
N ALA A 59 4.28 2.91 -10.77
CA ALA A 59 3.99 3.79 -11.89
C ALA A 59 4.59 5.18 -11.67
N ALA A 60 4.42 5.74 -10.47
CA ALA A 60 4.87 7.07 -10.12
C ALA A 60 6.27 7.14 -9.51
N ARG A 61 7.08 6.06 -9.61
CA ARG A 61 8.45 6.03 -9.06
C ARG A 61 9.36 7.18 -9.51
N LYS A 62 9.07 7.79 -10.66
CA LYS A 62 9.82 8.91 -11.26
C LYS A 62 9.25 10.30 -10.95
N ASN A 63 8.02 10.41 -10.43
CA ASN A 63 7.34 11.69 -10.23
C ASN A 63 7.04 11.96 -8.74
N LYS A 64 7.13 13.23 -8.32
CA LYS A 64 6.84 13.65 -6.95
C LYS A 64 5.35 13.51 -6.61
N GLY A 65 4.48 13.90 -7.53
CA GLY A 65 3.02 13.90 -7.32
C GLY A 65 2.46 12.51 -7.05
N GLY A 66 2.87 11.50 -7.82
CA GLY A 66 2.35 10.16 -7.59
C GLY A 66 3.02 9.42 -6.42
N ALA A 67 4.22 9.85 -5.96
CA ALA A 67 4.74 9.39 -4.67
C ALA A 67 3.88 9.90 -3.49
N ILE A 68 3.37 11.14 -3.59
CA ILE A 68 2.42 11.70 -2.63
C ILE A 68 1.08 10.95 -2.70
N ALA A 69 0.57 10.67 -3.90
CA ALA A 69 -0.65 9.88 -4.07
C ALA A 69 -0.52 8.48 -3.44
N ALA A 70 0.60 7.78 -3.67
CA ALA A 70 0.85 6.48 -3.03
C ALA A 70 0.84 6.59 -1.50
N MET A 71 1.51 7.60 -0.93
CA MET A 71 1.51 7.83 0.51
C MET A 71 0.10 8.01 1.08
N ILE A 72 -0.74 8.82 0.42
CA ILE A 72 -2.13 9.06 0.85
C ILE A 72 -2.93 7.75 0.82
N VAL A 73 -2.81 6.97 -0.26
CA VAL A 73 -3.51 5.68 -0.38
C VAL A 73 -3.10 4.70 0.72
N TYR A 74 -1.79 4.59 1.02
CA TYR A 74 -1.33 3.75 2.13
C TYR A 74 -1.75 4.27 3.51
N ALA A 75 -1.80 5.60 3.70
CA ALA A 75 -2.30 6.19 4.94
C ALA A 75 -3.80 5.90 5.15
N LEU A 76 -4.61 5.95 4.09
CA LEU A 76 -6.02 5.54 4.13
C LEU A 76 -6.16 4.05 4.43
N ALA A 77 -5.35 3.21 3.79
CA ALA A 77 -5.34 1.77 4.06
C ALA A 77 -5.01 1.47 5.53
N TRP A 78 -4.04 2.19 6.11
CA TRP A 78 -3.73 2.09 7.53
C TRP A 78 -4.91 2.49 8.40
N LEU A 79 -5.52 3.65 8.14
CA LEU A 79 -6.63 4.18 8.93
C LEU A 79 -7.83 3.22 8.91
N ILE A 80 -8.16 2.65 7.75
CA ILE A 80 -9.24 1.67 7.62
C ILE A 80 -8.85 0.34 8.31
N GLY A 81 -7.59 -0.10 8.15
CA GLY A 81 -7.10 -1.33 8.78
C GLY A 81 -7.12 -1.31 10.31
N ILE A 82 -6.86 -0.15 10.93
CA ILE A 82 -6.93 0.00 12.40
C ILE A 82 -8.35 0.24 12.91
N THR A 83 -9.18 0.97 12.17
CA THR A 83 -10.53 1.35 12.64
C THR A 83 -11.56 0.26 12.41
N MET A 84 -11.44 -0.52 11.33
CA MET A 84 -12.42 -1.53 10.93
C MET A 84 -11.96 -2.98 11.18
N HIS A 85 -11.02 -3.19 12.11
CA HIS A 85 -10.47 -4.52 12.42
C HIS A 85 -11.49 -5.51 13.00
N GLY A 86 -12.54 -5.03 13.69
CA GLY A 86 -13.53 -5.90 14.32
C GLY A 86 -12.88 -6.91 15.27
N ILE A 87 -13.08 -8.21 15.01
CA ILE A 87 -12.55 -9.34 15.80
C ILE A 87 -11.22 -9.86 15.23
N PHE A 88 -10.88 -9.49 14.00
CA PHE A 88 -9.80 -10.09 13.22
C PHE A 88 -8.48 -9.33 13.40
N THR A 89 -7.53 -9.97 14.10
CA THR A 89 -6.25 -9.35 14.47
C THR A 89 -5.32 -9.20 13.26
N ASP A 90 -5.50 -10.00 12.21
CA ASP A 90 -4.76 -9.90 10.96
C ASP A 90 -4.93 -8.52 10.30
N LEU A 91 -6.12 -7.91 10.36
CA LEU A 91 -6.37 -6.61 9.74
C LEU A 91 -5.55 -5.48 10.40
N ILE A 92 -5.27 -5.58 11.71
CA ILE A 92 -4.37 -4.68 12.43
C ILE A 92 -2.94 -4.79 11.91
N VAL A 93 -2.45 -6.03 11.69
CA VAL A 93 -1.09 -6.28 11.18
C VAL A 93 -0.92 -5.68 9.79
N TRP A 94 -1.91 -5.88 8.91
CA TRP A 94 -1.91 -5.30 7.56
C TRP A 94 -1.98 -3.78 7.58
N GLY A 95 -2.76 -3.20 8.49
CA GLY A 95 -2.81 -1.76 8.73
C GLY A 95 -1.42 -1.21 9.11
N TRP A 96 -0.77 -1.76 10.13
CA TRP A 96 0.57 -1.29 10.55
C TRP A 96 1.61 -1.41 9.44
N MET A 97 1.53 -2.46 8.62
CA MET A 97 2.40 -2.58 7.46
C MET A 97 2.14 -1.48 6.43
N ALA A 98 0.88 -1.12 6.16
CA ALA A 98 0.54 0.02 5.31
C ALA A 98 1.10 1.34 5.87
N CYS A 99 1.10 1.52 7.20
CA CYS A 99 1.73 2.67 7.86
C CYS A 99 3.24 2.74 7.59
N ILE A 100 3.95 1.62 7.75
CA ILE A 100 5.40 1.54 7.48
C ILE A 100 5.69 1.94 6.02
N ILE A 101 4.90 1.44 5.07
CA ILE A 101 5.07 1.75 3.65
C ILE A 101 4.74 3.23 3.35
N ALA A 102 3.75 3.81 4.04
CA ALA A 102 3.44 5.24 3.95
C ALA A 102 4.63 6.09 4.43
N VAL A 103 5.25 5.73 5.57
CA VAL A 103 6.43 6.42 6.11
C VAL A 103 7.63 6.29 5.18
N ILE A 104 7.87 5.11 4.60
CA ILE A 104 8.95 4.93 3.62
C ILE A 104 8.71 5.81 2.38
N ASN A 105 7.46 5.93 1.92
CA ASN A 105 7.11 6.84 0.83
C ASN A 105 7.32 8.31 1.21
N LEU A 106 6.94 8.71 2.43
CA LEU A 106 7.19 10.03 2.98
C LEU A 106 8.68 10.37 2.96
N ILE A 107 9.53 9.52 3.55
CA ILE A 107 10.99 9.67 3.53
C ILE A 107 11.51 9.75 2.10
N SER A 108 10.93 8.96 1.19
CA SER A 108 11.33 9.02 -0.20
C SER A 108 11.00 10.33 -0.89
N ILE A 109 9.92 11.01 -0.53
CA ILE A 109 9.60 12.35 -1.06
C ILE A 109 10.67 13.35 -0.63
N PHE A 110 11.06 13.32 0.65
CA PHE A 110 12.11 14.19 1.18
C PHE A 110 13.50 13.91 0.57
N THR A 111 13.86 12.64 0.38
CA THR A 111 15.14 12.30 -0.28
C THR A 111 15.13 12.54 -1.79
N GLN A 112 13.97 12.61 -2.45
CA GLN A 112 13.90 13.09 -3.84
C GLN A 112 14.22 14.58 -3.98
N TYR A 113 14.13 15.37 -2.92
CA TYR A 113 14.58 16.77 -2.91
C TYR A 113 16.10 16.90 -3.12
N LYS A 114 16.89 15.89 -2.71
CA LYS A 114 18.35 15.85 -2.88
C LYS A 114 18.82 15.31 -4.23
N GLN A 115 17.95 15.00 -5.20
CA GLN A 115 18.41 14.53 -6.52
C GLN A 115 19.20 15.67 -7.20
N PRO A 116 20.53 15.53 -7.44
CA PRO A 116 21.28 16.52 -8.19
C PRO A 116 20.68 16.65 -9.59
N LYS A 117 20.62 17.87 -10.13
CA LYS A 117 20.13 18.17 -11.49
C LYS A 117 20.75 17.15 -12.46
N ARG A 118 19.93 16.31 -13.09
CA ARG A 118 20.42 15.37 -14.12
C ARG A 118 21.06 16.17 -15.24
N LEU A 119 22.36 15.96 -15.46
CA LEU A 119 23.11 16.54 -16.57
C LEU A 119 22.45 16.16 -17.91
N PRO A 120 22.48 17.05 -18.93
CA PRO A 120 21.76 16.90 -20.20
C PRO A 120 21.95 15.53 -20.87
N ASN A 121 23.14 14.92 -20.75
CA ASN A 121 23.51 13.66 -21.39
C ASN A 121 22.79 12.40 -20.85
N GLN A 122 22.11 12.49 -19.71
CA GLN A 122 21.29 11.37 -19.21
C GLN A 122 19.85 11.40 -19.76
N ARG A 123 19.38 12.53 -20.32
CA ARG A 123 18.05 12.59 -20.96
C ARG A 123 18.00 11.88 -22.31
N ARG A 124 19.12 11.81 -23.05
CA ARG A 124 19.21 11.11 -24.34
C ARG A 124 19.29 9.58 -24.24
N ARG A 125 19.56 9.01 -23.07
CA ARG A 125 19.67 7.55 -22.88
C ARG A 125 18.39 6.89 -22.39
N ASP A 126 17.44 7.69 -21.91
CA ASP A 126 16.19 7.23 -21.29
C ASP A 126 14.96 7.50 -22.19
N ALA A 127 15.16 8.05 -23.39
CA ALA A 127 14.14 8.33 -24.42
C ALA A 127 14.32 7.36 -25.58
#